data_AF-A0A3Q0JGU3-F1
#
_entry.id   AF-A0A3Q0JGU3-F1
#
_cell.length_a   1.000
_cell.length_b   1.000
_cell.length_c   1.000
_cell.angle_alpha   90.00
_cell.angle_beta   90.00
_cell.angle_gamma   90.00
#
_symmetry.space_group_name_H-M   'P 1'
#
loop_
_entity.id
_entity.type
_entity.pdbx_description
1 polymer ?
#
loop_
_entity_poly.entity_id
_entity_poly.type
_entity_poly.pdbx_seq_one_letter_code
_entity_poly.pdbx_strand_id
1 'polypeptide(L)' 'MNWSSTEPGVLATGDCKRNIHIWTPREAGAWQVDQKPLVGHTNSVEDLQWSPGEKRVLASCSVDRS' A
#
# COMPACT_ATOMS: atom_id res chain seq x y z
N MET A 1 -6.82 3.84 -0.65
CA MET A 1 -6.17 3.24 0.55
C MET A 1 -6.86 1.93 0.88
N ASN A 2 -6.15 0.91 1.36
CA ASN A 2 -6.75 -0.41 1.58
C ASN A 2 -6.06 -1.20 2.70
N TRP A 3 -6.87 -1.85 3.54
CA TRP A 3 -6.41 -2.70 4.65
C TRP A 3 -6.18 -4.13 4.17
N SER A 4 -5.11 -4.77 4.63
CA SER A 4 -4.85 -6.18 4.33
C SER A 4 -5.86 -7.07 5.04
N SER A 5 -6.49 -7.98 4.29
CA SER A 5 -7.40 -8.99 4.85
C SER A 5 -6.67 -10.18 5.46
N THR A 6 -5.39 -10.35 5.13
CA THR A 6 -4.57 -11.50 5.54
C THR A 6 -3.55 -11.16 6.62
N GLU A 7 -3.24 -9.86 6.81
CA GLU A 7 -2.37 -9.34 7.85
C GLU A 7 -3.08 -8.23 8.64
N PRO A 8 -3.63 -8.55 9.83
CA PRO A 8 -4.39 -7.58 10.63
C PRO A 8 -3.59 -6.32 10.93
N GLY A 9 -4.21 -5.17 10.66
CA GLY A 9 -3.62 -3.87 10.91
C GLY A 9 -2.61 -3.42 9.86
N VAL A 10 -2.28 -4.21 8.83
CA VAL A 10 -1.45 -3.72 7.72
C VAL A 10 -2.30 -2.87 6.78
N LEU A 11 -1.81 -1.69 6.41
CA LEU A 11 -2.49 -0.72 5.55
C LEU A 11 -1.60 -0.34 4.37
N ALA A 12 -2.19 -0.23 3.18
CA ALA A 12 -1.55 0.34 2.00
C ALA A 12 -2.19 1.69 1.62
N THR A 13 -1.35 2.67 1.28
CA THR A 13 -1.77 3.99 0.80
C THR A 13 -0.97 4.39 -0.43
N GLY A 14 -1.64 4.96 -1.43
CA GLY A 14 -0.99 5.57 -2.60
C GLY A 14 -0.85 7.08 -2.41
N ASP A 15 0.10 7.70 -3.09
CA ASP A 15 0.26 9.15 -3.16
C ASP A 15 0.10 9.70 -4.60
N CYS A 16 -0.02 11.02 -4.71
CA CYS A 16 -0.11 11.70 -6.01
C CYS A 16 1.24 11.82 -6.74
N LYS A 17 2.33 11.28 -6.17
CA LYS A 17 3.69 11.34 -6.71
C LYS A 17 4.20 10.01 -7.26
N ARG A 18 3.37 8.95 -7.24
CA ARG A 18 3.56 7.56 -7.72
C ARG A 18 3.90 6.49 -6.67
N ASN A 19 4.05 6.87 -5.41
CA ASN A 19 4.53 5.98 -4.38
C ASN A 19 3.38 5.25 -3.71
N ILE A 20 3.63 3.99 -3.34
CA ILE A 20 2.75 3.21 -2.49
C ILE A 20 3.50 2.96 -1.18
N HIS A 21 2.87 3.36 -0.07
CA HIS A 21 3.40 3.21 1.28
C HIS A 21 2.66 2.10 2.01
N ILE A 22 3.43 1.23 2.67
CA ILE A 22 2.91 0.16 3.53
C ILE A 22 3.11 0.59 4.97
N TRP A 23 2.04 0.51 5.75
CA TRP A 23 1.98 0.85 7.15
C TRP A 23 1.76 -0.42 7.95
N THR A 24 2.60 -0.65 8.95
CA THR A 24 2.51 -1.77 9.86
C THR A 24 2.35 -1.27 11.30
N PRO A 25 1.49 -1.90 12.10
CA PRO A 25 1.31 -1.51 13.50
C PRO A 25 2.55 -1.91 14.29
N ARG A 26 2.96 -1.05 15.21
CA ARG A 26 3.99 -1.31 16.22
C ARG A 26 3.39 -1.32 17.62
N GLU A 27 4.21 -1.71 18.58
CA GLU A 27 3.87 -1.64 20.00
C GLU A 27 3.43 -0.23 20.41
N ALA A 28 2.63 -0.17 21.49
CA ALA A 28 2.13 1.08 22.08
C ALA A 28 1.32 1.98 21.12
N GLY A 29 0.69 1.41 20.09
CA GLY A 29 -0.17 2.15 19.15
C GLY A 29 0.60 3.00 18.13
N ALA A 30 1.92 2.81 18.04
CA ALA A 30 2.74 3.43 17.02
C ALA A 30 2.53 2.76 15.66
N TRP A 31 2.85 3.48 14.59
CA TRP A 31 2.84 2.97 13.23
C TRP A 31 4.22 3.10 12.62
N GLN A 32 4.65 2.06 11.92
CA GLN A 32 5.82 2.11 11.07
C GLN A 32 5.38 2.19 9.62
N VAL A 33 5.96 3.13 8.89
CA VAL A 33 5.92 3.14 7.43
C VAL A 33 7.20 2.52 6.88
N ASP A 34 7.07 1.72 5.83
CA ASP A 34 8.24 1.23 5.10
C ASP A 34 9.02 2.42 4.53
N GLN A 35 10.32 2.47 4.84
CA GLN A 35 11.19 3.59 4.42
C GLN A 35 11.39 3.64 2.91
N LYS A 36 11.22 2.49 2.23
CA LYS A 36 11.26 2.41 0.78
C LYS A 36 9.84 2.15 0.27
N PRO A 37 9.18 3.14 -0.34
CA PRO A 37 7.88 2.89 -0.95
C PRO A 37 8.00 1.89 -2.10
N LEU A 38 6.90 1.20 -2.39
CA LEU A 38 6.79 0.47 -3.64
C LEU A 38 6.65 1.48 -4.77
N VAL A 39 7.45 1.27 -5.81
CA VAL A 39 7.55 2.15 -6.98
C VAL A 39 7.35 1.31 -8.23
N GLY A 40 6.59 1.85 -9.19
CA GLY A 40 6.29 1.19 -10.46
C GLY A 40 5.48 2.11 -11.36
N HIS A 41 4.50 2.80 -10.77
CA HIS A 41 3.78 3.89 -11.43
C HIS A 41 4.68 5.10 -11.68
N THR A 42 4.29 5.91 -12.65
CA THR A 42 4.93 7.19 -13.01
C THR A 42 4.07 8.40 -12.64
N ASN A 43 2.83 8.17 -12.19
CA ASN A 43 1.90 9.22 -11.80
C ASN A 43 1.01 8.78 -10.60
N SER A 44 0.02 9.60 -10.25
CA SER A 44 -0.89 9.41 -9.11
C SER A 44 -1.50 8.01 -9.06
N VAL A 45 -1.40 7.39 -7.89
CA VAL A 45 -2.01 6.09 -7.58
C VAL A 45 -3.44 6.33 -7.13
N GLU A 46 -4.40 5.73 -7.83
CA GLU A 46 -5.83 6.01 -7.63
C GLU A 46 -6.51 4.94 -6.78
N ASP A 47 -6.11 3.67 -6.95
CA ASP A 47 -6.69 2.58 -6.17
C ASP A 47 -5.66 1.50 -5.81
N LEU A 48 -5.95 0.79 -4.72
CA LEU A 48 -5.13 -0.25 -4.13
C LEU A 48 -6.02 -1.37 -3.61
N GLN A 49 -5.67 -2.62 -3.89
CA GLN A 49 -6.38 -3.79 -3.38
C GLN A 49 -5.40 -4.88 -2.95
N TRP A 50 -5.41 -5.22 -1.65
CA TRP A 50 -4.67 -6.39 -1.17
C TRP A 50 -5.28 -7.69 -1.69
N SER A 51 -4.43 -8.68 -1.97
CA SER A 51 -4.89 -10.01 -2.29
C SER A 51 -5.65 -10.61 -1.10
N PRO A 52 -6.83 -11.20 -1.34
CA PRO A 52 -7.60 -11.83 -0.27
C PRO A 52 -6.96 -13.12 0.26
N GLY A 53 -6.08 -13.75 -0.52
CA GLY A 53 -5.45 -15.04 -0.20
C GLY A 53 -3.94 -14.97 0.05
N GLU A 54 -3.26 -13.93 -0.44
CA GLU A 54 -1.80 -13.83 -0.39
C GLU A 54 -1.34 -12.59 0.38
N LYS A 55 -0.56 -12.80 1.45
CA LYS A 55 -0.14 -11.75 2.39
C LYS A 55 0.62 -10.59 1.77
N ARG A 56 1.43 -10.88 0.76
CA ARG A 56 2.40 -9.92 0.18
C ARG A 56 2.05 -9.50 -1.23
N VAL A 57 0.82 -9.76 -1.66
CA VAL A 57 0.36 -9.42 -3.01
C VAL A 57 -0.64 -8.29 -2.92
N LEU A 58 -0.39 -7.24 -3.72
CA LEU A 58 -1.17 -6.03 -3.80
C LEU A 58 -1.33 -5.67 -5.28
N ALA A 59 -2.54 -5.31 -5.68
CA ALA A 59 -2.83 -4.69 -6.98
C ALA A 59 -2.96 -3.17 -6.81
N SER A 60 -2.50 -2.43 -7.80
CA SER A 60 -2.56 -0.96 -7.83
C SER A 60 -2.96 -0.48 -9.23
N CYS A 61 -3.64 0.66 -9.31
CA CYS A 61 -3.92 1.35 -10.56
C CYS A 61 -3.57 2.84 -10.46
N SER A 62 -3.26 3.44 -11.61
CA SER A 62 -2.73 4.81 -11.69
C SER A 62 -3.24 5.52 -12.94
N VAL A 63 -3.24 6.85 -12.89
CA VAL A 63 -3.59 7.71 -14.04
C VAL A 63 -2.57 7.64 -15.17
N ASP A 64 -1.40 7.02 -14.95
CA ASP A 64 -0.43 6.72 -16.00
C ASP A 64 -0.87 5.61 -16.95
N ARG A 65 -2.05 5.00 -16.72
CA ARG A 65 -2.65 3.95 -17.53
C ARG A 65 -1.81 2.66 -17.58
N SER A 66 -1.11 2.36 -16.48
CA SER A 66 -0.38 1.10 -16.28
C SER A 66 -1.17 0.05 -15.50
#